data_AF-A0A1H6U4L0-F1
#
_entry.id   AF-A0A1H6U4L0-F1
#
_cell.length_a   1.000
_cell.length_b   1.000
_cell.length_c   1.000
_cell.angle_alpha   90.00
_cell.angle_beta   90.00
_cell.angle_gamma   90.00
#
_symmetry.space_group_name_H-M   'P 1'
#
loop_
_entity.id
_entity.type
_entity.pdbx_description
1 polymer ?
#
loop_
_entity_poly.entity_id
_entity_poly.type
_entity_poly.pdbx_seq_one_letter_code
_entity_poly.pdbx_strand_id
1 'polypeptide(L)'
;MKPQKLSWITVPLLISLVLQILGLLVLPFLIPLIDVALTSVANAPNSGLGPQELRLVRSLTGTTLWALLLLGVFWAALIYFTYGAVHDGRSWSRSAALVIAVTGLINFPVGTVLGVLILMGSFDPEVQGYLSR
;
A
#
# COMPACT_ATOMS: atom_id res chain seq x y z
N MET A 1 26.88 -3.00 15.60
CA MET A 1 26.67 -1.57 15.34
C MET A 1 25.63 -1.45 14.24
N LYS A 2 24.73 -0.45 14.27
CA LYS A 2 23.73 -0.25 13.21
C LYS A 2 24.40 0.42 12.01
N PRO A 3 24.27 -0.12 10.79
CA PRO A 3 24.90 0.47 9.60
C PRO A 3 24.20 1.78 9.22
N GLN A 4 24.97 2.78 8.79
CA GLN A 4 24.43 4.09 8.40
C GLN A 4 23.43 3.97 7.23
N LYS A 5 23.67 3.02 6.34
CA LYS A 5 22.83 2.73 5.17
C LYS A 5 21.51 2.03 5.49
N LEU A 6 21.28 1.62 6.74
CA LEU A 6 19.97 1.08 7.16
C LEU A 6 18.83 2.08 6.92
N SER A 7 19.15 3.38 7.01
CA SER A 7 18.23 4.49 6.73
C SER A 7 17.62 4.44 5.33
N TRP A 8 18.31 3.85 4.34
CA TRP A 8 17.85 3.68 2.97
C TRP A 8 16.72 2.65 2.85
N ILE A 9 16.55 1.79 3.86
CA ILE A 9 15.40 0.88 3.97
C ILE A 9 14.34 1.49 4.88
N THR A 10 14.73 1.95 6.07
CA THR A 10 13.77 2.33 7.11
C THR A 10 13.02 3.62 6.79
N VAL A 11 13.68 4.62 6.19
CA VAL A 11 13.02 5.89 5.85
C VAL A 11 11.98 5.67 4.75
N PRO A 12 12.29 5.00 3.63
CA PRO A 12 11.27 4.71 2.63
C PRO A 12 10.14 3.81 3.12
N LEU A 13 10.42 2.81 3.99
CA LEU A 13 9.37 2.00 4.60
C LEU A 13 8.43 2.84 5.46
N LEU A 14 8.95 3.78 6.24
CA LEU A 14 8.14 4.68 7.07
C LEU A 14 7.29 5.59 6.18
N ILE A 15 7.87 6.18 5.13
CA ILE A 15 7.11 7.00 4.18
C ILE A 15 6.00 6.16 3.53
N SER A 16 6.32 4.94 3.09
CA SER A 16 5.35 4.02 2.49
C SER A 16 4.22 3.69 3.45
N LEU A 17 4.53 3.46 4.74
CA LEU A 17 3.54 3.20 5.77
C LEU A 17 2.61 4.40 5.97
N VAL A 18 3.16 5.61 6.08
CA VAL A 18 2.36 6.84 6.23
C VAL A 18 1.45 7.03 5.02
N LEU A 19 1.97 6.90 3.80
CA LEU A 19 1.18 7.00 2.57
C LEU A 19 0.07 5.93 2.52
N GLN A 20 0.37 4.70 2.93
CA GLN A 20 -0.61 3.62 2.99
C GLN A 20 -1.73 3.94 3.99
N ILE A 21 -1.39 4.42 5.19
CA ILE A 21 -2.37 4.81 6.22
C ILE A 21 -3.24 5.97 5.73
N LEU A 22 -2.65 6.98 5.07
CA LEU A 22 -3.41 8.07 4.47
C LEU A 22 -4.37 7.56 3.39
N GLY A 23 -3.94 6.64 2.53
CA GLY A 23 -4.81 6.01 1.53
C GLY A 23 -5.96 5.23 2.17
N LEU A 24 -5.69 4.48 3.23
CA LEU A 24 -6.71 3.76 3.99
C LEU A 24 -7.72 4.71 4.65
N LEU A 25 -7.26 5.87 5.13
CA LEU A 25 -8.13 6.89 5.73
C LEU A 25 -9.11 7.47 4.71
N VAL A 26 -8.73 7.56 3.44
CA VAL A 26 -9.57 8.09 2.36
C VAL A 26 -10.68 7.12 1.93
N LEU A 27 -10.44 5.79 2.01
CA LEU A 27 -11.39 4.76 1.57
C LEU A 27 -12.84 4.93 2.10
N PRO A 28 -13.09 5.12 3.42
CA PRO A 28 -14.46 5.28 3.92
C PRO A 28 -15.17 6.52 3.35
N PHE A 29 -14.42 7.58 3.00
CA PHE A 29 -14.98 8.79 2.39
C PHE A 29 -15.31 8.62 0.91
N LEU A 30 -14.80 7.58 0.23
CA LEU A 30 -15.14 7.30 -1.16
C LEU A 30 -16.53 6.71 -1.33
N ILE A 31 -17.08 6.02 -0.33
CA ILE A 31 -18.42 5.41 -0.38
C ILE A 31 -19.51 6.45 -0.72
N PRO A 32 -19.67 7.55 0.06
CA PRO A 32 -20.69 8.55 -0.25
C PRO A 32 -20.43 9.26 -1.58
N LEU A 33 -19.15 9.47 -1.95
CA LEU A 33 -18.79 10.09 -3.23
C LEU A 33 -19.22 9.23 -4.42
N ILE A 34 -18.99 7.92 -4.32
CA ILE A 34 -19.42 6.94 -5.33
C ILE A 34 -20.93 6.90 -5.42
N ASP A 35 -21.66 6.95 -4.29
CA ASP A 35 -23.12 6.95 -4.31
C ASP A 35 -23.70 8.20 -4.99
N VAL A 36 -23.12 9.37 -4.77
CA VAL A 36 -23.48 10.61 -5.47
C VAL A 36 -23.20 10.49 -6.97
N ALA A 37 -22.02 9.96 -7.34
CA ALA A 37 -21.65 9.77 -8.74
C ALA A 37 -22.58 8.78 -9.46
N LEU A 38 -22.86 7.63 -8.86
CA LEU A 38 -23.76 6.60 -9.40
C LEU A 38 -25.19 7.12 -9.57
N THR A 39 -25.68 7.91 -8.61
CA THR A 39 -27.02 8.52 -8.70
C THR A 39 -27.08 9.57 -9.81
N SER A 40 -26.01 10.34 -10.00
CA SER A 40 -25.89 11.32 -11.08
C SER A 40 -25.89 10.65 -12.46
N VAL A 41 -25.20 9.52 -12.59
CA VAL A 41 -25.20 8.70 -13.80
C VAL A 41 -26.57 8.08 -14.05
N ALA A 42 -27.24 7.57 -13.02
CA ALA A 42 -28.58 6.97 -13.15
C ALA A 42 -29.61 7.95 -13.75
N ASN A 43 -29.53 9.23 -13.35
CA ASN A 43 -30.45 10.28 -13.78
C ASN A 43 -30.11 10.87 -15.16
N ALA A 44 -29.02 10.44 -15.80
CA ALA A 44 -28.66 10.93 -17.13
C ALA A 44 -29.62 10.37 -18.21
N PRO A 45 -30.07 11.18 -19.19
CA PRO A 45 -31.11 10.79 -20.15
C PRO A 45 -30.78 9.56 -21.03
N ASN A 46 -29.51 9.17 -21.12
CA ASN A 46 -29.01 8.06 -21.93
C ASN A 46 -28.24 7.02 -21.11
N SER A 47 -28.45 6.96 -19.79
CA SER A 47 -27.65 6.11 -18.91
C SER A 47 -27.80 4.62 -19.23
N GLY A 48 -28.97 4.21 -19.76
CA GLY A 48 -29.29 2.82 -20.05
C GLY A 48 -29.34 1.91 -18.82
N LEU A 49 -29.11 2.47 -17.62
CA LEU A 49 -28.98 1.73 -16.37
C LEU A 49 -30.34 1.57 -15.71
N GLY A 50 -30.81 0.33 -15.63
CA GLY A 50 -32.03 0.00 -14.90
C GLY A 50 -31.87 0.10 -13.37
N PRO A 51 -32.96 0.19 -12.59
CA PRO A 51 -32.92 0.20 -11.13
C PRO A 51 -32.24 -1.04 -10.52
N GLN A 52 -32.34 -2.18 -11.21
CA GLN A 52 -31.73 -3.44 -10.78
C GLN A 52 -30.21 -3.46 -11.01
N GLU A 53 -29.74 -2.91 -12.12
CA GLU A 53 -28.32 -2.79 -12.43
C GLU A 53 -27.63 -1.81 -11.46
N LEU A 54 -28.29 -0.70 -11.13
CA LEU A 54 -27.77 0.26 -10.16
C LEU A 54 -27.56 -0.35 -8.77
N ARG A 55 -28.50 -1.19 -8.32
CA ARG A 55 -28.37 -1.93 -7.05
C ARG A 55 -27.20 -2.91 -7.07
N LEU A 56 -27.03 -3.61 -8.20
CA LEU A 56 -25.96 -4.59 -8.38
C LEU A 56 -24.58 -3.90 -8.38
N VAL A 57 -24.44 -2.80 -9.12
CA VAL A 57 -23.23 -1.97 -9.13
C VAL A 57 -22.91 -1.45 -7.74
N ARG A 58 -23.88 -0.85 -7.02
CA ARG A 58 -23.68 -0.34 -5.65
C ARG A 58 -23.20 -1.45 -4.70
N SER A 59 -23.79 -2.65 -4.79
CA SER A 59 -23.40 -3.80 -3.97
C SER A 59 -21.98 -4.28 -4.27
N LEU A 60 -21.61 -4.37 -5.55
CA LEU A 60 -20.27 -4.78 -5.99
C LEU A 60 -19.23 -3.74 -5.57
N THR A 61 -19.52 -2.45 -5.75
CA THR A 61 -18.60 -1.39 -5.35
C THR A 61 -18.39 -1.36 -3.84
N GLY A 62 -19.46 -1.47 -3.05
CA GLY A 62 -19.35 -1.55 -1.59
C GLY A 62 -18.48 -2.74 -1.14
N THR A 63 -18.72 -3.93 -1.69
CA THR A 63 -17.94 -5.14 -1.37
C THR A 63 -16.48 -5.00 -1.78
N THR A 64 -16.23 -4.42 -2.96
CA THR A 64 -14.87 -4.18 -3.47
C THR A 64 -14.09 -3.21 -2.58
N LEU A 65 -14.73 -2.14 -2.09
CA LEU A 65 -14.08 -1.19 -1.19
C LEU A 65 -13.69 -1.83 0.15
N TRP A 66 -14.53 -2.71 0.70
CA TRP A 66 -14.19 -3.46 1.91
C TRP A 66 -13.04 -4.44 1.68
N ALA A 67 -13.02 -5.14 0.54
CA ALA A 67 -11.91 -6.02 0.18
C ALA A 67 -10.59 -5.23 0.05
N LEU A 68 -10.63 -4.06 -0.59
CA LEU A 68 -9.48 -3.15 -0.70
C LEU A 68 -9.04 -2.62 0.66
N LEU A 69 -9.97 -2.30 1.56
CA LEU A 69 -9.66 -1.88 2.93
C LEU A 69 -8.91 -2.98 3.68
N LEU A 70 -9.41 -4.21 3.67
CA LEU A 70 -8.77 -5.34 4.36
C LEU A 70 -7.39 -5.64 3.78
N LEU A 71 -7.27 -5.67 2.45
CA LEU A 71 -6.00 -5.86 1.77
C LEU A 71 -5.01 -4.73 2.11
N GLY A 72 -5.47 -3.49 2.12
CA GLY A 72 -4.66 -2.32 2.47
C GLY A 72 -4.20 -2.35 3.92
N VAL A 73 -5.05 -2.78 4.86
CA VAL A 73 -4.70 -2.96 6.28
C VAL A 73 -3.64 -4.06 6.44
N PHE A 74 -3.83 -5.20 5.76
CA PHE A 74 -2.86 -6.27 5.73
C PHE A 74 -1.50 -5.79 5.20
N TRP A 75 -1.51 -5.03 4.09
CA TRP A 75 -0.31 -4.46 3.51
C TRP A 75 0.38 -3.45 4.43
N ALA A 76 -0.38 -2.57 5.09
CA ALA A 76 0.14 -1.63 6.07
C ALA A 76 0.79 -2.35 7.26
N ALA A 77 0.14 -3.40 7.77
CA ALA A 77 0.69 -4.23 8.83
C ALA A 77 2.01 -4.90 8.41
N LEU A 78 2.07 -5.44 7.18
CA LEU A 78 3.30 -6.02 6.63
C LEU A 78 4.44 -5.00 6.60
N ILE A 79 4.19 -3.77 6.14
CA ILE A 79 5.19 -2.69 6.12
C ILE A 79 5.64 -2.36 7.55
N TYR A 80 4.70 -2.21 8.49
CA TYR A 80 4.99 -1.88 9.89
C TYR A 80 5.85 -2.96 10.56
N PHE A 81 5.49 -4.24 10.42
CA PHE A 81 6.27 -5.34 10.97
C PHE A 81 7.64 -5.46 10.30
N THR A 82 7.73 -5.21 8.99
CA THR A 82 9.01 -5.19 8.29
C THR A 82 9.90 -4.06 8.79
N TYR A 83 9.36 -2.86 9.01
CA TYR A 83 10.10 -1.74 9.60
C TYR A 83 10.70 -2.10 10.96
N GLY A 84 9.89 -2.67 11.86
CA GLY A 84 10.37 -3.13 13.17
C GLY A 84 11.43 -4.22 13.05
N ALA A 85 11.21 -5.21 12.19
CA ALA A 85 12.14 -6.32 12.00
C ALA A 85 13.48 -5.88 11.38
N VAL A 86 13.47 -4.90 10.46
CA VAL A 86 14.69 -4.28 9.91
C VAL A 86 15.46 -3.56 11.01
N HIS A 87 14.77 -2.89 11.93
CA HIS A 87 15.42 -2.22 13.05
C HIS A 87 16.05 -3.21 14.04
N ASP A 88 15.41 -4.36 14.25
CA ASP A 88 15.90 -5.45 15.11
C ASP A 88 16.98 -6.32 14.47
N GLY A 89 17.19 -6.21 13.15
CA GLY A 89 18.22 -6.95 12.43
C GLY A 89 17.82 -8.37 12.02
N ARG A 90 16.52 -8.69 11.93
CA ARG A 90 16.04 -10.06 11.69
C ARG A 90 16.26 -10.52 10.24
N SER A 91 16.77 -11.73 10.05
CA SER A 91 16.93 -12.41 8.73
C SER A 91 15.78 -12.28 7.74
N TRP A 92 14.54 -12.53 8.18
CA TRP A 92 13.38 -12.48 7.27
C TRP A 92 13.02 -11.06 6.82
N SER A 93 13.46 -10.02 7.53
CA SER A 93 13.09 -8.63 7.25
C SER A 93 13.62 -8.16 5.90
N ARG A 94 14.77 -8.69 5.47
CA ARG A 94 15.33 -8.42 4.14
C ARG A 94 14.42 -8.91 3.03
N SER A 95 13.96 -10.15 3.13
CA SER A 95 13.06 -10.74 2.12
C SER A 95 11.75 -9.96 2.04
N ALA A 96 11.20 -9.57 3.20
CA ALA A 96 10.00 -8.74 3.24
C ALA A 96 10.23 -7.34 2.64
N ALA A 97 11.35 -6.69 2.94
CA ALA A 97 11.72 -5.40 2.36
C ALA A 97 11.88 -5.48 0.83
N LEU A 98 12.45 -6.56 0.30
CA LEU A 98 12.55 -6.80 -1.14
C LEU A 98 11.18 -6.95 -1.79
N VAL A 99 10.27 -7.73 -1.18
CA VAL A 99 8.89 -7.87 -1.69
C VAL A 99 8.18 -6.52 -1.74
N ILE A 100 8.30 -5.72 -0.67
CA ILE A 100 7.73 -4.37 -0.61
C ILE A 100 8.34 -3.48 -1.69
N ALA A 101 9.65 -3.54 -1.87
CA ALA A 101 10.35 -2.71 -2.85
C ALA A 101 9.94 -3.02 -4.28
N VAL A 102 9.93 -4.31 -4.66
CA VAL A 102 9.51 -4.77 -5.99
C VAL A 102 8.05 -4.41 -6.26
N THR A 103 7.17 -4.59 -5.27
CA THR A 103 5.76 -4.17 -5.39
C THR A 103 5.66 -2.64 -5.57
N GLY A 104 6.49 -1.88 -4.84
CA GLY A 104 6.59 -0.44 -4.95
C GLY A 104 6.99 0.04 -6.35
N LEU A 105 7.87 -0.70 -7.05
CA LEU A 105 8.30 -0.33 -8.41
C LEU A 105 7.15 -0.18 -9.40
N ILE A 106 6.05 -0.92 -9.20
CA ILE A 106 4.85 -0.88 -10.04
C ILE A 106 4.03 0.41 -9.80
N ASN A 107 4.16 1.02 -8.62
CA ASN A 107 3.38 2.19 -8.22
C ASN A 107 4.12 3.50 -8.58
N PHE A 108 4.17 3.82 -9.87
CA PHE A 108 4.87 4.99 -10.40
C PHE A 108 4.09 6.31 -10.16
N PRO A 109 4.76 7.43 -9.80
CA PRO A 109 6.22 7.57 -9.61
C PRO A 109 6.70 7.33 -8.17
N VAL A 110 5.85 7.56 -7.17
CA VAL A 110 6.27 7.64 -5.76
C VAL A 110 6.76 6.30 -5.24
N GLY A 111 6.02 5.22 -5.49
CA GLY A 111 6.41 3.87 -5.09
C GLY A 111 7.69 3.41 -5.77
N THR A 112 7.93 3.82 -7.02
CA THR A 112 9.17 3.49 -7.74
C THR A 112 10.39 4.10 -7.05
N VAL A 113 10.34 5.38 -6.68
CA VAL A 113 11.45 6.04 -5.97
C VAL A 113 11.71 5.35 -4.63
N LEU A 114 10.66 5.10 -3.85
CA LEU A 114 10.80 4.43 -2.55
C LEU A 114 11.32 3.00 -2.70
N GLY A 115 10.84 2.25 -3.70
CA GLY A 115 11.27 0.90 -4.00
C GLY A 115 12.75 0.85 -4.38
N VAL A 116 13.22 1.75 -5.24
CA VAL A 116 14.65 1.82 -5.61
C VAL A 116 15.53 2.10 -4.40
N LEU A 117 15.12 3.02 -3.51
CA LEU A 117 15.88 3.30 -2.28
C LEU A 117 15.96 2.07 -1.36
N ILE A 118 14.86 1.34 -1.19
CA ILE A 118 14.83 0.11 -0.39
C ILE A 118 15.73 -0.97 -1.02
N LEU A 119 15.69 -1.14 -2.35
CA LEU A 119 16.56 -2.10 -3.05
C LEU A 119 18.03 -1.74 -2.84
N MET A 120 18.39 -0.46 -3.01
CA MET A 120 19.76 0.02 -2.82
C MET A 120 20.25 -0.27 -1.39
N GLY A 121 19.44 -0.02 -0.38
CA GLY A 121 19.77 -0.37 1.00
C GLY A 121 19.83 -1.88 1.26
N SER A 122 18.92 -2.66 0.66
CA SER A 122 18.81 -4.11 0.89
C SER A 122 19.92 -4.93 0.25
N PHE A 123 20.58 -4.38 -0.78
CA PHE A 123 21.73 -5.01 -1.41
C PHE A 123 23.08 -4.57 -0.83
N ASP A 124 23.11 -3.58 0.05
CA ASP A 124 24.37 -3.14 0.66
C ASP A 124 24.99 -4.22 1.57
N PRO A 125 26.28 -4.58 1.42
CA PRO A 125 26.91 -5.66 2.20
C PRO A 125 26.86 -5.46 3.71
N GLU A 126 26.98 -4.21 4.20
CA GLU A 126 26.93 -3.92 5.63
C GLU A 126 25.53 -4.17 6.19
N VAL A 127 24.51 -3.80 5.42
CA VAL A 127 23.10 -4.04 5.76
C VAL A 127 22.78 -5.53 5.71
N GLN A 128 23.29 -6.26 4.71
CA GLN A 128 23.13 -7.71 4.64
C GLN A 128 23.71 -8.43 5.86
N GLY A 129 24.92 -8.04 6.30
CA GLY A 129 25.55 -8.61 7.49
C GLY A 129 24.87 -8.22 8.80
N TYR A 130 24.18 -7.07 8.82
CA TYR A 130 23.35 -6.67 9.96
C TYR A 130 22.04 -7.47 10.01
N LEU A 131 21.37 -7.62 8.86
CA LEU A 131 20.09 -8.30 8.73
C LEU A 131 20.22 -9.81 8.73
N SER A 132 21.41 -10.42 8.70
CA SER A 132 21.58 -11.88 8.73
C SER A 132 21.62 -12.47 10.15
N ARG A 133 21.34 -11.67 11.17
CA ARG A 133 21.32 -12.06 12.59
C ARG A 133 19.96 -12.60 13.02
#